data_AF-A0AAU2S5G0-F1
#
_entry.id   AF-A0AAU2S5G0-F1
#
_cell.length_a   1.000
_cell.length_b   1.000
_cell.length_c   1.000
_cell.angle_alpha   90.00
_cell.angle_beta   90.00
_cell.angle_gamma   90.00
#
_symmetry.space_group_name_H-M   'P 1'
#
loop_
_entity.id
_entity.type
_entity.pdbx_description
1 polymer ?
#
loop_
_entity_poly.entity_id
_entity_poly.type
_entity_poly.pdbx_seq_one_letter_code
_entity_poly.pdbx_strand_id
1 'polypeptide(L)' 'MTSDDLAPDWDWQALYDRLMNLATIAYIIDATPMDRSTRLLSLGRLAQDTEEALKMANFVLAREKGGEDWWRSETTKP' A
#
# COMPACT_ATOMS: atom_id res chain seq x y z
N MET A 1 6.03 16.63 -27.41
CA MET A 1 6.48 15.71 -26.35
C MET A 1 6.27 16.45 -25.05
N THR A 2 5.07 16.35 -24.50
CA THR A 2 4.70 16.97 -23.22
C THR A 2 5.29 16.14 -22.09
N SER A 3 5.66 16.81 -21.01
CA SER A 3 6.46 16.35 -19.88
C SER A 3 5.84 15.24 -19.00
N ASP A 4 4.92 14.44 -19.52
CA ASP A 4 4.23 13.37 -18.79
C ASP A 4 5.01 12.05 -18.74
N ASP A 5 6.08 11.91 -19.53
CA ASP A 5 6.86 10.67 -19.67
C ASP A 5 7.92 10.43 -18.55
N LEU A 6 7.90 11.19 -17.45
CA LEU A 6 9.01 11.17 -16.47
C LEU A 6 8.60 11.04 -15.00
N ALA A 7 7.34 10.75 -14.67
CA ALA A 7 7.05 10.26 -13.34
C ALA A 7 7.50 8.79 -13.27
N PRO A 8 8.48 8.41 -12.43
CA PRO A 8 9.01 7.06 -12.49
C PRO A 8 7.94 6.05 -12.04
N ASP A 9 7.95 4.84 -12.60
CA ASP A 9 7.08 3.70 -12.25
C ASP A 9 7.26 3.18 -10.80
N TRP A 10 7.97 3.92 -9.95
CA TRP A 10 8.32 3.54 -8.59
C TRP A 10 7.09 3.30 -7.71
N ASP A 11 5.97 4.00 -7.97
CA ASP A 11 4.72 3.85 -7.21
C ASP A 11 4.08 2.46 -7.40
N TRP A 12 4.07 1.96 -8.64
CA TRP A 12 3.52 0.63 -8.95
C TRP A 12 4.43 -0.49 -8.46
N GLN A 13 5.74 -0.37 -8.70
CA GLN A 13 6.69 -1.38 -8.25
C GLN A 13 6.72 -1.45 -6.72
N ALA A 14 6.70 -0.32 -6.03
CA ALA A 14 6.67 -0.29 -4.57
C ALA A 14 5.37 -0.91 -4.01
N LEU A 15 4.23 -0.65 -4.65
CA LEU A 15 2.96 -1.30 -4.27
C LEU A 15 3.02 -2.81 -4.48
N TYR A 16 3.51 -3.27 -5.64
CA TYR A 16 3.67 -4.68 -5.95
C TYR A 16 4.56 -5.38 -4.92
N ASP A 17 5.74 -4.82 -4.63
CA ASP A 17 6.67 -5.37 -3.64
C ASP A 17 6.04 -5.43 -2.25
N ARG A 18 5.26 -4.41 -1.87
CA ARG A 18 4.54 -4.38 -0.59
C ARG A 18 3.48 -5.47 -0.51
N LEU A 19 2.70 -5.69 -1.57
CA LEU A 19 1.68 -6.74 -1.63
C LEU A 19 2.29 -8.14 -1.56
N MET A 20 3.40 -8.37 -2.27
CA MET A 20 4.12 -9.65 -2.22
C MET A 20 4.68 -9.94 -0.82
N ASN A 21 5.22 -8.92 -0.16
CA ASN A 21 5.68 -9.04 1.22
C ASN A 21 4.53 -9.33 2.19
N LEU A 22 3.38 -8.67 2.05
CA LEU A 22 2.19 -8.93 2.87
C LEU A 22 1.70 -10.38 2.71
N ALA A 23 1.61 -10.88 1.47
CA ALA A 23 1.21 -12.26 1.20
C ALA A 23 2.20 -13.26 1.82
N THR A 24 3.50 -12.97 1.72
CA THR A 24 4.56 -13.80 2.31
C THR A 24 4.46 -13.83 3.84
N ILE A 25 4.26 -12.68 4.49
CA ILE A 25 4.09 -12.60 5.94
C ILE A 25 2.84 -13.34 6.39
N ALA A 26 1.71 -13.18 5.68
CA ALA A 26 0.47 -13.89 5.99
C ALA A 26 0.67 -15.41 5.94
N TYR A 27 1.36 -15.91 4.90
CA TYR A 27 1.72 -17.31 4.79
C TYR A 27 2.61 -17.78 5.95
N ILE A 28 3.63 -17.01 6.32
CA ILE A 28 4.52 -17.36 7.45
C ILE A 28 3.73 -17.43 8.76
N ILE A 29 2.85 -16.46 9.04
CA ILE A 29 2.01 -16.45 10.26
C ILE A 29 1.11 -17.68 10.30
N ASP A 30 0.55 -18.09 9.17
CA ASP A 30 -0.32 -19.27 9.09
C ASP A 30 0.47 -20.56 9.34
N ALA A 31 1.57 -20.76 8.62
CA ALA A 31 2.37 -21.97 8.62
C ALA A 31 3.22 -22.15 9.89
N THR A 32 3.58 -21.07 10.58
CA THR A 32 4.44 -21.12 11.76
C THR A 32 3.64 -21.51 13.00
N PRO A 33 4.07 -22.52 13.78
CA PRO A 33 3.52 -22.76 15.11
C PRO A 33 3.83 -21.57 16.02
N MET A 34 2.80 -20.90 16.54
CA MET A 34 2.93 -19.76 17.45
C MET A 34 1.95 -19.90 18.60
N ASP A 35 2.31 -19.41 19.78
CA ASP A 35 1.34 -19.24 20.84
C ASP A 35 0.29 -18.17 20.47
N ARG A 36 -0.86 -18.20 21.15
CA ARG A 36 -1.99 -17.33 20.85
C ARG A 36 -1.63 -15.84 20.93
N SER A 37 -0.79 -15.44 21.89
CA SER A 37 -0.46 -14.02 22.10
C SER A 37 0.43 -13.49 20.97
N THR A 38 1.45 -14.25 20.58
CA THR A 38 2.33 -13.93 19.45
C THR A 38 1.57 -13.89 18.14
N ARG A 39 0.65 -14.83 17.92
CA ARG A 39 -0.18 -14.86 16.71
C ARG A 39 -1.07 -13.61 16.61
N LEU A 40 -1.72 -13.20 17.70
CA LEU A 40 -2.56 -12.00 17.71
C LEU A 40 -1.75 -10.72 17.46
N LEU A 41 -0.57 -10.60 18.06
CA LEU A 41 0.33 -9.46 17.82
C LEU A 41 0.78 -9.41 16.35
N SER A 42 1.14 -10.56 15.77
CA SER A 42 1.59 -10.66 14.38
C SER A 42 0.46 -10.30 13.40
N LEU A 43 -0.76 -10.78 13.65
CA LEU A 43 -1.95 -10.43 12.87
C LEU A 43 -2.30 -8.94 13.00
N GLY A 44 -2.18 -8.37 14.19
CA GLY A 44 -2.37 -6.93 14.41
C GLY A 44 -1.37 -6.09 13.60
N ARG A 45 -0.11 -6.53 13.52
CA ARG A 45 0.90 -5.88 12.68
C ARG A 45 0.59 -6.02 11.19
N LEU A 46 0.21 -7.22 10.75
CA LEU A 46 -0.19 -7.48 9.36
C LEU A 46 -1.36 -6.57 8.93
N ALA A 47 -2.34 -6.35 9.82
CA ALA A 47 -3.44 -5.43 9.56
C ALA A 47 -2.95 -3.98 9.34
N GLN A 48 -2.06 -3.48 10.19
CA GLN A 48 -1.45 -2.14 10.02
C GLN A 48 -0.68 -2.02 8.71
N ASP A 49 0.16 -3.00 8.38
CA ASP A 49 0.93 -2.98 7.13
C ASP A 49 0.00 -3.08 5.89
N THR A 50 -1.16 -3.72 6.02
CA THR A 50 -2.20 -3.77 4.98
C THR A 50 -2.87 -2.40 4.77
N GLU A 51 -3.15 -1.65 5.84
CA GLU A 51 -3.68 -0.29 5.73
C GLU A 51 -2.70 0.65 5.01
N GLU A 52 -1.41 0.50 5.24
CA GLU A 52 -0.37 1.25 4.50
C GLU A 52 -0.35 0.89 3.02
N ALA A 53 -0.42 -0.41 2.68
CA ALA A 53 -0.49 -0.84 1.28
C ALA A 53 -1.77 -0.33 0.58
N LEU A 54 -2.89 -0.26 1.30
CA LEU A 54 -4.13 0.33 0.79
C LEU A 54 -3.96 1.83 0.47
N LYS A 55 -3.24 2.59 1.32
CA LYS A 55 -2.92 4.00 1.03
C LYS A 55 -2.09 4.14 -0.24
N MET A 56 -1.11 3.26 -0.45
CA MET A 56 -0.32 3.23 -1.68
C MET A 56 -1.18 2.89 -2.90
N ALA A 57 -2.06 1.89 -2.80
CA ALA A 57 -2.99 1.53 -3.87
C ALA A 57 -3.95 2.69 -4.20
N ASN A 58 -4.46 3.39 -3.19
CA ASN A 58 -5.28 4.58 -3.38
C ASN A 58 -4.50 5.69 -4.07
N PHE A 59 -3.22 5.88 -3.76
CA PHE A 59 -2.35 6.85 -4.43
C PHE A 59 -2.10 6.49 -5.91
N VAL A 60 -1.91 5.20 -6.22
CA VAL A 60 -1.80 4.75 -7.62
C VAL A 60 -3.10 4.98 -8.39
N LEU A 61 -4.25 4.58 -7.81
CA LEU A 61 -5.57 4.77 -8.42
C LEU A 61 -5.93 6.24 -8.62
N ALA A 62 -5.58 7.06 -7.65
CA ALA A 62 -5.70 8.50 -7.70
C ALA A 62 -4.99 9.13 -8.91
N ARG A 63 -3.78 8.67 -9.22
CA ARG A 63 -3.03 9.14 -10.39
C ARG A 63 -3.73 8.74 -11.70
N GLU A 64 -4.32 7.55 -11.73
CA GLU A 64 -5.12 7.08 -12.87
C GLU A 64 -6.42 7.88 -13.05
N LYS A 65 -7.10 8.24 -11.95
CA LYS A 65 -8.37 8.97 -11.97
C LYS A 65 -8.27 10.48 -12.15
N GLY A 66 -7.09 11.08 -12.06
CA GLY A 66 -6.94 12.51 -12.26
C GLY A 66 -5.52 13.00 -12.09
N GLY A 67 -4.79 13.06 -13.20
CA GLY A 67 -3.46 13.64 -13.27
C GLY A 67 -3.29 15.03 -12.62
N GLU A 68 -4.35 15.82 -12.36
CA GLU A 68 -4.19 17.14 -11.69
C GLU A 68 -5.27 17.59 -10.66
N ASP A 69 -6.53 17.15 -10.71
CA ASP A 69 -7.61 17.92 -10.04
C ASP A 69 -8.09 17.45 -8.65
N TRP A 70 -8.07 16.15 -8.35
CA TRP A 70 -8.80 15.65 -7.17
C TRP A 70 -7.99 15.73 -5.86
N TRP A 71 -6.66 15.51 -5.86
CA TRP A 71 -5.82 15.61 -4.65
C TRP A 71 -5.68 17.04 -4.11
N ARG A 72 -5.77 18.06 -4.99
CA ARG A 72 -5.79 19.47 -4.58
C ARG A 72 -7.05 19.77 -3.75
N SER A 73 -8.18 19.13 -4.04
CA SER A 73 -9.45 19.38 -3.37
C SER A 73 -9.50 18.89 -1.91
N GLU A 74 -8.66 17.92 -1.53
CA GLU A 74 -8.60 17.41 -0.16
C GLU A 74 -7.54 18.13 0.70
N THR A 75 -6.49 18.69 0.08
CA THR A 75 -5.42 19.42 0.78
C THR A 75 -5.67 20.94 0.90
N THR A 76 -6.68 21.46 0.19
CA THR A 76 -7.21 22.83 0.37
C THR A 76 -8.61 22.82 0.98
N LYS A 77 -8.72 22.31 2.21
CA LYS A 77 -9.78 22.78 3.12
C LYS A 77 -9.15 23.76 4.13
N PRO A 78 -9.73 24.96 4.30
CA PRO A 78 -9.26 25.94 5.29
C PRO A 78 -9.38 25.42 6.72
#